data_AF-A0A7V4J734-F1
#
_entry.id   AF-A0A7V4J734-F1
#
_cell.length_a   1.000
_cell.length_b   1.000
_cell.length_c   1.000
_cell.angle_alpha   90.00
_cell.angle_beta   90.00
_cell.angle_gamma   90.00
#
_symmetry.space_group_name_H-M   'P 1'
#
loop_
_entity.id
_entity.type
_entity.pdbx_description
1 polymer ?
#
loop_
_entity_poly.entity_id
_entity_poly.type
_entity_poly.pdbx_seq_one_letter_code
_entity_poly.pdbx_strand_id
1 'polypeptide(L)'
;MSKVEQEYVQARSSLGALQAQLASTPPTIDAPLFNVPGAREGAAFGTGTRFDPTTARGRIEALERQISDAIARGYTDRHPDIVSAREQIERLRPQAAAEPLPPGAVAGRPAAQANPVYVNLRSLLFQKQSEVAAHEARLAQLRAAVNDLSAKQTAQPEIVAEQTRLNRDYTVLRAAYENMLASREQIRLRADVSSQTDEVQFRTVDPPTLPAAPIAPNRSLLNTIVLLAGLGTGLAVAFLASQLHPTYITEDRLAEDTGLPVLGSVAEVEQPEARAESRKWVRVFAALGLGLGGVYALLLMLQLAGRSAAVA
;
A
#
# COMPACT_ATOMS: atom_id res chain seq x y z
N MET A 1 35.50 9.70 14.36
CA MET A 1 36.01 8.41 13.87
C MET A 1 37.52 8.35 13.95
N SER A 2 38.26 9.16 13.17
CA SER A 2 39.73 9.09 13.09
C SER A 2 40.47 9.18 14.43
N LYS A 3 40.09 10.10 15.32
CA LYS A 3 40.73 10.22 16.65
C LYS A 3 40.52 8.98 17.54
N VAL A 4 39.30 8.45 17.61
CA VAL A 4 38.97 7.26 18.42
C VAL A 4 39.62 6.00 17.86
N GLU A 5 39.72 5.90 16.53
CA GLU A 5 40.45 4.81 15.87
C GLU A 5 41.96 4.90 16.15
N GLN A 6 42.54 6.10 16.11
CA GLN A 6 43.94 6.32 16.49
C GLN A 6 44.19 5.95 17.97
N GLU A 7 43.33 6.38 18.87
CA GLU A 7 43.39 6.05 20.31
C GLU A 7 43.27 4.53 20.54
N TYR A 8 42.37 3.84 19.83
CA TYR A 8 42.23 2.38 19.91
C TYR A 8 43.49 1.65 19.41
N VAL A 9 44.06 2.08 18.28
CA VAL A 9 45.29 1.46 17.73
C VAL A 9 46.48 1.69 18.68
N GLN A 10 46.61 2.87 19.26
CA GLN A 10 47.65 3.18 20.26
C GLN A 10 47.46 2.39 21.56
N ALA A 11 46.22 2.27 22.06
CA ALA A 11 45.92 1.47 23.24
C ALA A 11 46.26 -0.01 23.01
N ARG A 12 45.91 -0.55 21.83
CA ARG A 12 46.19 -1.95 21.45
C ARG A 12 47.68 -2.23 21.31
N SER A 13 48.45 -1.31 20.73
CA SER A 13 49.91 -1.47 20.63
C SER A 13 50.59 -1.40 22.00
N SER A 14 50.13 -0.51 22.90
CA SER A 14 50.64 -0.42 24.27
C SER A 14 50.36 -1.68 25.10
N LEU A 15 49.20 -2.30 24.90
CA LEU A 15 48.83 -3.57 25.52
C LEU A 15 49.76 -4.70 25.04
N GLY A 16 50.03 -4.78 23.73
CA GLY A 16 50.95 -5.77 23.17
C GLY A 16 52.38 -5.65 23.73
N ALA A 17 52.87 -4.42 23.92
CA ALA A 17 54.17 -4.18 24.54
C ALA A 17 54.22 -4.64 26.01
N LEU A 18 53.16 -4.37 26.79
CA LEU A 18 53.06 -4.80 28.19
C LEU A 18 52.92 -6.33 28.34
N GLN A 19 52.23 -6.99 27.41
CA GLN A 19 52.16 -8.45 27.36
C GLN A 19 53.53 -9.08 27.12
N ALA A 20 54.32 -8.52 26.18
CA ALA A 20 55.69 -8.97 25.94
C ALA A 20 56.59 -8.76 27.18
N GLN A 21 56.43 -7.62 27.87
CA GLN A 21 57.17 -7.33 29.09
C GLN A 21 56.81 -8.28 30.24
N LEU A 22 55.52 -8.59 30.41
CA LEU A 22 55.05 -9.55 31.41
C LEU A 22 55.57 -10.97 31.11
N ALA A 23 55.59 -11.38 29.84
CA ALA A 23 56.13 -12.67 29.42
C ALA A 23 57.64 -12.82 29.72
N SER A 24 58.38 -11.71 29.70
CA SER A 24 59.81 -11.68 30.04
C SER A 24 60.11 -11.55 31.54
N THR A 25 59.11 -11.25 32.38
CA THR A 25 59.31 -11.00 33.82
C THR A 25 58.99 -12.26 34.63
N PRO A 26 59.95 -12.84 35.38
CA PRO A 26 59.71 -14.00 36.22
C PRO A 26 58.68 -13.71 37.34
N PRO A 27 57.72 -14.62 37.60
CA PRO A 27 56.66 -14.41 38.60
C PRO A 27 57.13 -14.48 40.06
N THR A 28 58.30 -15.08 40.30
CA THR A 28 58.91 -15.21 41.62
C THR A 28 60.37 -14.77 41.54
N ILE A 29 60.84 -14.13 42.61
CA ILE A 29 62.27 -13.85 42.77
C ILE A 29 62.82 -14.98 43.65
N ASP A 30 63.81 -15.70 43.15
CA ASP A 30 64.56 -16.64 43.98
C ASP A 30 65.23 -15.85 45.11
N ALA A 31 64.83 -16.15 46.35
CA ALA A 31 65.47 -15.56 47.52
C ALA A 31 66.97 -15.90 47.46
N PRO A 32 67.89 -14.97 47.80
CA PRO A 32 69.31 -15.26 47.79
C PRO A 32 69.60 -16.44 48.72
N LEU A 33 69.93 -17.58 48.11
CA LEU A 33 70.36 -18.77 48.82
C LEU A 33 71.70 -18.44 49.48
N PHE A 34 71.71 -18.31 50.82
CA PHE A 34 72.96 -18.37 51.57
C PHE A 34 73.51 -19.79 51.36
N ASN A 35 74.58 -19.90 50.56
CA ASN A 35 75.19 -21.15 50.15
C ASN A 35 75.78 -21.88 51.37
N VAL A 36 75.03 -22.81 51.95
CA VAL A 36 75.60 -23.81 52.86
C VAL A 36 76.18 -24.93 52.00
N PRO A 37 77.50 -25.18 52.02
CA PRO A 37 78.11 -26.21 51.18
C PRO A 37 77.64 -27.60 51.63
N GLY A 38 76.91 -28.32 50.78
CA GLY A 38 76.57 -29.74 51.05
C GLY A 38 75.29 -30.31 50.42
N ALA A 39 74.44 -29.52 49.76
CA ALA A 39 73.21 -30.06 49.16
C ALA A 39 73.43 -30.41 47.68
N ARG A 40 73.41 -31.71 47.39
CA ARG A 40 73.57 -32.31 46.06
C ARG A 40 72.44 -31.94 45.10
N GLU A 41 72.83 -31.92 43.84
CA GLU A 41 72.10 -31.77 42.59
C GLU A 41 70.80 -32.59 42.52
N GLY A 42 69.79 -32.00 41.86
CA GLY A 42 68.66 -32.75 41.30
C GLY A 42 67.31 -32.45 41.94
N ALA A 43 66.76 -31.25 41.70
CA ALA A 43 65.32 -31.04 41.79
C ALA A 43 64.88 -30.10 40.66
N ALA A 44 64.38 -30.71 39.59
CA ALA A 44 63.69 -30.02 38.51
C ALA A 44 62.52 -29.22 39.09
N PHE A 45 62.64 -27.89 39.02
CA PHE A 45 61.66 -26.94 39.49
C PHE A 45 60.51 -26.86 38.46
N GLY A 46 59.50 -27.71 38.65
CA GLY A 46 58.29 -27.77 37.84
C GLY A 46 57.20 -26.86 38.40
N THR A 47 57.02 -25.73 37.73
CA THR A 47 55.74 -25.06 37.41
C THR A 47 54.46 -25.58 38.06
N GLY A 48 53.80 -24.68 38.81
CA GLY A 48 52.35 -24.61 38.93
C GLY A 48 51.71 -25.65 39.84
N THR A 49 50.72 -25.21 40.61
CA THR A 49 49.65 -26.08 41.13
C THR A 49 49.18 -26.98 39.99
N ARG A 50 49.63 -28.24 39.98
CA ARG A 50 49.16 -29.25 39.04
C ARG A 50 47.66 -29.38 39.28
N PHE A 51 46.88 -28.97 38.28
CA PHE A 51 45.48 -29.34 38.16
C PHE A 51 45.44 -30.87 38.16
N ASP A 52 45.03 -31.46 39.27
CA ASP A 52 44.90 -32.90 39.39
C ASP A 52 43.40 -33.24 39.26
N PRO A 53 42.90 -33.65 38.08
CA PRO A 53 41.48 -33.84 37.80
C PRO A 53 40.83 -34.95 38.65
N THR A 54 41.64 -35.70 39.38
CA THR A 54 41.20 -36.76 40.28
C THR A 54 40.87 -36.25 41.68
N THR A 55 41.33 -35.06 42.07
CA THR A 55 41.04 -34.43 43.37
C THR A 55 39.67 -33.77 43.38
N ALA A 56 39.03 -33.68 44.55
CA ALA A 56 37.72 -33.03 44.67
C ALA A 56 37.83 -31.53 44.33
N ARG A 57 38.96 -30.90 44.67
CA ARG A 57 39.28 -29.51 44.32
C ARG A 57 39.46 -29.29 42.81
N GLY A 58 40.22 -30.15 42.14
CA GLY A 58 40.40 -30.05 40.68
C GLY A 58 39.09 -30.21 39.90
N ARG A 59 38.16 -31.05 40.40
CA ARG A 59 36.82 -31.19 39.82
C ARG A 59 35.96 -29.94 40.01
N ILE A 60 36.04 -29.27 41.15
CA ILE A 60 35.33 -27.99 41.39
C ILE A 60 35.82 -26.93 40.40
N GLU A 61 37.13 -26.76 40.26
CA GLU A 61 37.71 -25.79 39.31
C GLU A 61 37.37 -26.10 37.84
N ALA A 62 37.17 -27.37 37.49
CA ALA A 62 36.70 -27.77 36.16
C ALA A 62 35.24 -27.32 35.91
N LEU A 63 34.36 -27.54 36.90
CA LEU A 63 32.95 -27.17 36.83
C LEU A 63 32.77 -25.65 36.82
N GLU A 64 33.59 -24.92 37.56
CA GLU A 64 33.58 -23.44 37.54
C GLU A 64 33.94 -22.88 36.15
N ARG A 65 34.93 -23.48 35.46
CA ARG A 65 35.26 -23.12 34.08
C ARG A 65 34.13 -23.43 33.10
N GLN A 66 33.45 -24.56 33.28
CA GLN A 66 32.30 -24.91 32.47
C GLN A 66 31.15 -23.90 32.62
N ILE A 67 30.95 -23.36 33.83
CA ILE A 67 29.98 -22.30 34.09
C ILE A 67 30.41 -20.98 33.43
N SER A 68 31.69 -20.60 33.50
CA SER A 68 32.16 -19.36 32.84
C SER A 68 32.00 -19.42 31.32
N ASP A 69 32.28 -20.58 30.71
CA ASP A 69 32.11 -20.80 29.27
C ASP A 69 30.62 -20.82 28.85
N ALA A 70 29.74 -21.29 29.74
CA ALA A 70 28.29 -21.25 29.54
C ALA A 70 27.76 -19.80 29.55
N ILE A 71 28.20 -18.99 30.50
CA ILE A 71 27.81 -17.57 30.61
C ILE A 71 28.38 -16.76 29.44
N ALA A 72 29.62 -17.02 29.03
CA ALA A 72 30.23 -16.37 27.86
C ALA A 72 29.48 -16.65 26.55
N ARG A 73 28.79 -17.80 26.45
CA ARG A 73 27.91 -18.16 25.32
C ARG A 73 26.50 -17.55 25.42
N GLY A 74 26.21 -16.78 26.47
CA GLY A 74 24.93 -16.10 26.68
C GLY A 74 23.86 -16.93 27.39
N TYR A 75 24.22 -18.05 28.02
CA TYR A 75 23.28 -18.81 28.84
C TYR A 75 22.97 -18.05 30.14
N THR A 76 21.69 -18.03 30.51
CA THR A 76 21.21 -17.40 31.75
C THR A 76 21.36 -18.35 32.94
N ASP A 77 21.36 -17.83 34.17
CA ASP A 77 21.50 -18.62 35.42
C ASP A 77 20.47 -19.76 35.58
N ARG A 78 19.38 -19.75 34.80
CA ARG A 78 18.32 -20.77 34.81
C ARG A 78 18.57 -21.93 33.83
N HIS A 79 19.66 -21.92 33.06
CA HIS A 79 19.94 -22.98 32.10
C HIS A 79 20.22 -24.32 32.82
N PRO A 80 19.64 -25.45 32.38
CA PRO A 80 19.77 -26.75 33.06
C PRO A 80 21.24 -27.17 33.26
N ASP A 81 22.13 -26.85 32.32
CA ASP A 81 23.56 -27.14 32.43
C ASP A 81 24.24 -26.37 33.58
N ILE A 82 23.89 -25.09 33.78
CA ILE A 82 24.45 -24.27 34.88
C ILE A 82 23.93 -24.76 36.23
N VAL A 83 22.65 -25.13 36.30
CA VAL A 83 22.04 -25.68 37.51
C VAL A 83 22.70 -27.01 37.88
N SER A 84 22.85 -27.92 36.91
CA SER A 84 23.49 -29.23 37.16
C SER A 84 24.96 -29.11 37.58
N ALA A 85 25.71 -28.18 36.99
CA ALA A 85 27.10 -27.92 37.37
C ALA A 85 27.21 -27.32 38.78
N ARG A 86 26.32 -26.38 39.15
CA ARG A 86 26.26 -25.81 40.50
C ARG A 86 25.91 -26.86 41.55
N GLU A 87 24.96 -27.74 41.27
CA GLU A 87 24.61 -28.85 42.17
C GLU A 87 25.79 -29.82 42.36
N GLN A 88 26.54 -30.10 41.30
CA GLN A 88 27.74 -30.93 41.38
C GLN A 88 28.84 -30.27 42.22
N ILE A 89 29.03 -28.95 42.10
CA ILE A 89 29.98 -28.19 42.94
C ILE A 89 29.58 -28.29 44.43
N GLU A 90 28.30 -28.06 44.76
CA GLU A 90 27.82 -28.13 46.15
C GLU A 90 28.00 -29.53 46.75
N ARG A 91 27.86 -30.60 45.95
CA ARG A 91 28.14 -31.98 46.40
C ARG A 91 29.63 -32.26 46.59
N LEU A 92 30.51 -31.63 45.80
CA LEU A 92 31.97 -31.81 45.87
C LEU A 92 32.63 -30.92 46.94
N ARG A 93 31.99 -29.82 47.33
CA ARG A 93 32.47 -28.87 48.34
C ARG A 93 32.86 -29.51 49.69
N PRO A 94 32.06 -30.39 50.32
CA PRO A 94 32.46 -31.05 51.56
C PRO A 94 33.61 -32.05 51.36
N GLN A 95 33.71 -32.67 50.18
CA GLN A 95 34.78 -33.62 49.86
C GLN A 95 36.13 -32.90 49.68
N ALA A 96 36.11 -31.72 49.05
CA ALA A 96 37.27 -30.84 48.92
C ALA A 96 37.76 -30.25 50.25
N ALA A 97 36.86 -30.10 51.23
CA ALA A 97 37.18 -29.66 52.59
C ALA A 97 37.81 -30.77 53.44
N ALA A 98 37.42 -32.03 53.21
CA ALA A 98 37.97 -33.21 53.88
C ALA A 98 39.28 -33.73 53.26
N GLU A 99 39.64 -33.27 52.06
CA GLU A 99 40.88 -33.63 51.38
C GLU A 99 42.10 -33.02 52.11
N PRO A 100 43.06 -33.85 52.59
CA PRO A 100 44.26 -33.35 53.26
C PRO A 100 45.01 -32.40 52.33
N LEU A 101 45.40 -31.22 52.83
CA LEU A 101 46.24 -30.32 52.06
C LEU A 101 47.50 -31.09 51.61
N PRO A 102 47.93 -30.95 50.34
CA PRO A 102 49.11 -31.64 49.85
C PRO A 102 50.31 -31.39 50.77
N PRO A 103 51.16 -32.40 51.05
CA PRO A 103 52.32 -32.27 51.93
C PRO A 103 53.37 -31.39 51.24
N GLY A 104 53.22 -30.08 51.47
CA GLY A 104 54.09 -29.02 50.98
C GLY A 104 53.99 -27.72 51.80
N ALA A 105 53.01 -27.62 52.71
CA ALA A 105 52.94 -26.56 53.70
C ALA A 105 53.82 -26.88 54.92
N VAL A 106 55.11 -27.10 54.70
CA VAL A 106 56.10 -27.13 55.79
C VAL A 106 56.53 -25.69 56.04
N ALA A 107 56.11 -25.15 57.18
CA ALA A 107 56.64 -23.90 57.72
C ALA A 107 58.17 -24.02 57.85
N GLY A 108 58.92 -23.24 57.07
CA GLY A 108 60.39 -23.19 57.17
C GLY A 108 61.18 -23.09 55.87
N ARG A 109 60.54 -23.14 54.68
CA ARG A 109 61.20 -22.74 53.42
C ARG A 109 60.88 -21.27 53.13
N PRO A 110 61.85 -20.42 52.72
CA PRO A 110 61.52 -19.09 52.23
C PRO A 110 60.59 -19.29 51.03
N ALA A 111 59.32 -18.91 51.21
CA ALA A 111 58.37 -18.87 50.11
C ALA A 111 59.01 -18.00 49.03
N ALA A 112 59.11 -18.52 47.80
CA ALA A 112 59.55 -17.76 46.65
C ALA A 112 58.74 -16.45 46.65
N GLN A 113 59.41 -15.32 46.91
CA GLN A 113 58.72 -14.08 47.19
C GLN A 113 58.13 -13.61 45.87
N ALA A 114 56.80 -13.47 45.83
CA ALA A 114 56.10 -13.01 44.64
C ALA A 114 56.73 -11.69 44.20
N ASN A 115 57.16 -11.63 42.93
CA ASN A 115 57.85 -10.45 42.42
C ASN A 115 56.88 -9.26 42.45
N PRO A 116 57.11 -8.21 43.25
CA PRO A 116 56.18 -7.06 43.33
C PRO A 116 56.07 -6.34 41.98
N VAL A 117 57.12 -6.39 41.15
CA VAL A 117 57.09 -5.86 39.78
C VAL A 117 56.12 -6.64 38.91
N TYR A 118 56.08 -7.97 39.04
CA TYR A 118 55.15 -8.82 38.29
C TYR A 118 53.69 -8.55 38.67
N VAL A 119 53.41 -8.38 39.97
CA VAL A 119 52.06 -8.05 40.46
C VAL A 119 51.60 -6.67 39.95
N ASN A 120 52.48 -5.68 39.97
CA ASN A 120 52.20 -4.34 39.44
C ASN A 120 51.99 -4.36 37.92
N LEU A 121 52.83 -5.09 37.17
CA LEU A 121 52.67 -5.25 35.71
C LEU A 121 51.35 -5.96 35.35
N ARG A 122 50.94 -6.95 36.14
CA ARG A 122 49.65 -7.64 35.95
C ARG A 122 48.46 -6.70 36.20
N SER A 123 48.53 -5.86 37.24
CA SER A 123 47.51 -4.83 37.50
C SER A 123 47.42 -3.82 36.36
N LEU A 124 48.57 -3.34 35.86
CA LEU A 124 48.65 -2.42 34.73
C LEU A 124 48.10 -3.04 33.45
N LEU A 125 48.37 -4.33 33.22
CA LEU A 125 47.84 -5.08 32.10
C LEU A 125 46.31 -5.13 32.14
N PHE A 126 45.71 -5.47 33.29
CA PHE A 126 44.26 -5.47 33.44
C PHE A 126 43.64 -4.08 33.21
N GLN A 127 44.28 -3.03 33.69
CA GLN A 127 43.85 -1.65 33.43
C GLN A 127 43.87 -1.34 31.93
N LYS A 128 44.94 -1.70 31.21
CA LYS A 128 45.07 -1.47 29.76
C LYS A 128 44.12 -2.33 28.93
N GLN A 129 43.84 -3.56 29.36
CA GLN A 129 42.81 -4.39 28.75
C GLN A 129 41.42 -3.76 28.88
N SER A 130 41.09 -3.24 30.06
CA SER A 130 39.83 -2.53 30.28
C SER A 130 39.71 -1.27 29.41
N GLU A 131 40.79 -0.49 29.30
CA GLU A 131 40.85 0.68 28.41
C GLU A 131 40.62 0.29 26.94
N VAL A 132 41.27 -0.76 26.44
CA VAL A 132 41.07 -1.25 25.06
C VAL A 132 39.63 -1.70 24.84
N ALA A 133 39.05 -2.45 25.77
CA ALA A 133 37.66 -2.91 25.68
C ALA A 133 36.66 -1.73 25.66
N ALA A 134 36.91 -0.69 26.47
CA ALA A 134 36.09 0.52 26.48
C ALA A 134 36.18 1.30 25.15
N HIS A 135 37.38 1.45 24.60
CA HIS A 135 37.57 2.09 23.29
C HIS A 135 36.93 1.28 22.15
N GLU A 136 37.02 -0.04 22.20
CA GLU A 136 36.38 -0.93 21.22
C GLU A 136 34.85 -0.81 21.24
N ALA A 137 34.24 -0.85 22.44
CA ALA A 137 32.81 -0.66 22.61
C ALA A 137 32.34 0.71 22.08
N ARG A 138 33.09 1.78 22.37
CA ARG A 138 32.79 3.13 21.87
C ARG A 138 32.90 3.23 20.35
N LEU A 139 33.88 2.57 19.75
CA LEU A 139 34.07 2.53 18.30
C LEU A 139 32.95 1.74 17.62
N ALA A 140 32.53 0.61 18.19
CA ALA A 140 31.39 -0.17 17.71
C ALA A 140 30.09 0.65 17.76
N GLN A 141 29.82 1.34 18.87
CA GLN A 141 28.67 2.25 19.00
C GLN A 141 28.69 3.36 17.94
N LEU A 142 29.85 3.99 17.73
CA LEU A 142 29.97 5.08 16.76
C LEU A 142 29.78 4.58 15.32
N ARG A 143 30.28 3.38 15.00
CA ARG A 143 30.03 2.72 13.70
C ARG A 143 28.56 2.40 13.50
N ALA A 144 27.89 1.86 14.52
CA ALA A 144 26.45 1.62 14.46
C ALA A 144 25.65 2.93 14.25
N ALA A 145 26.02 4.01 14.95
CA ALA A 145 25.38 5.32 14.80
C ALA A 145 25.61 5.92 13.39
N VAL A 146 26.81 5.78 12.83
CA VAL A 146 27.09 6.21 11.45
C VAL A 146 26.27 5.39 10.46
N ASN A 147 26.21 4.08 10.62
CA ASN A 147 25.44 3.21 9.72
C ASN A 147 23.94 3.53 9.78
N ASP A 148 23.39 3.78 10.98
CA ASP A 148 21.99 4.22 11.14
C ASP A 148 21.74 5.58 10.48
N LEU A 149 22.66 6.54 10.65
CA LEU A 149 22.54 7.85 10.03
C LEU A 149 22.65 7.79 8.49
N SER A 150 23.58 6.97 7.96
CA SER A 150 23.71 6.72 6.53
C SER A 150 22.49 5.98 5.95
N ALA A 151 21.92 5.03 6.70
CA ALA A 151 20.67 4.38 6.34
C ALA A 151 19.52 5.38 6.29
N LYS A 152 19.39 6.28 7.27
CA LYS A 152 18.39 7.36 7.28
C LYS A 152 18.57 8.38 6.16
N GLN A 153 19.81 8.72 5.80
CA GLN A 153 20.10 9.59 4.65
C GLN A 153 19.70 8.94 3.32
N THR A 154 20.00 7.64 3.16
CA THR A 154 19.60 6.88 1.97
C THR A 154 18.08 6.63 1.95
N ALA A 155 17.48 6.48 3.13
CA ALA A 155 16.06 6.27 3.35
C ALA A 155 15.29 7.60 3.55
N GLN A 156 15.64 8.67 2.83
CA GLN A 156 14.73 9.79 2.59
C GLN A 156 14.04 9.67 1.22
N PRO A 157 13.32 8.57 0.91
CA PRO A 157 12.57 8.45 -0.34
C PRO A 157 11.46 9.49 -0.39
N GLU A 158 10.98 10.00 0.75
CA GLU A 158 9.96 11.05 0.81
C GLU A 158 10.43 12.34 0.13
N ILE A 159 11.68 12.77 0.32
CA ILE A 159 12.21 13.98 -0.33
C ILE A 159 12.35 13.78 -1.84
N VAL A 160 12.82 12.61 -2.28
CA VAL A 160 12.93 12.27 -3.71
C VAL A 160 11.55 12.17 -4.36
N ALA A 161 10.58 11.56 -3.67
CA ALA A 161 9.20 11.46 -4.13
C ALA A 161 8.53 12.83 -4.18
N GLU A 162 8.76 13.69 -3.19
CA GLU A 162 8.27 15.06 -3.16
C GLU A 162 8.89 15.90 -4.28
N GLN A 163 10.20 15.82 -4.49
CA GLN A 163 10.86 16.50 -5.61
C GLN A 163 10.31 16.02 -6.96
N THR A 164 10.10 14.71 -7.12
CA THR A 164 9.52 14.13 -8.34
C THR A 164 8.09 14.62 -8.56
N ARG A 165 7.27 14.64 -7.50
CA ARG A 165 5.91 15.20 -7.52
C ARG A 165 5.93 16.67 -7.92
N LEU A 166 6.77 17.47 -7.28
CA LEU A 166 6.86 18.91 -7.53
C LEU A 166 7.34 19.21 -8.96
N ASN A 167 8.30 18.45 -9.48
CA ASN A 167 8.73 18.54 -10.86
C ASN A 167 7.60 18.19 -11.84
N ARG A 168 6.86 17.11 -11.58
CA ARG A 168 5.71 16.74 -12.42
C ARG A 168 4.67 17.84 -12.41
N ASP A 169 4.30 18.33 -11.24
CA ASP A 169 3.28 19.37 -11.09
C ASP A 169 3.72 20.67 -11.76
N TYR A 170 4.99 21.06 -11.62
CA TYR A 170 5.58 22.19 -12.34
C TYR A 170 5.49 22.01 -13.86
N THR A 171 5.84 20.83 -14.40
CA THR A 171 5.76 20.58 -15.84
C THR A 171 4.33 20.66 -16.37
N VAL A 172 3.35 20.12 -15.64
CA VAL A 172 1.93 20.19 -16.00
C VAL A 172 1.43 21.63 -15.97
N LEU A 173 1.77 22.38 -14.91
CA LEU A 173 1.33 23.76 -14.74
C LEU A 173 1.95 24.68 -15.80
N ARG A 174 3.23 24.46 -16.13
CA ARG A 174 3.92 25.17 -17.20
C ARG A 174 3.26 24.91 -18.55
N ALA A 175 2.97 23.64 -18.89
CA ALA A 175 2.30 23.30 -20.14
C ALA A 175 0.88 23.91 -20.24
N ALA A 176 0.13 23.89 -19.13
CA ALA A 176 -1.19 24.54 -19.08
C ALA A 176 -1.08 26.06 -19.29
N TYR A 177 -0.10 26.71 -18.67
CA TYR A 177 0.17 28.13 -18.86
C TYR A 177 0.57 28.46 -20.30
N GLU A 178 1.47 27.69 -20.90
CA GLU A 178 1.89 27.86 -22.30
C GLU A 178 0.70 27.71 -23.26
N ASN A 179 -0.21 26.76 -23.02
CA ASN A 179 -1.45 26.61 -23.78
C ASN A 179 -2.39 27.81 -23.62
N MET A 180 -2.59 28.30 -22.40
CA MET A 180 -3.42 29.49 -22.14
C MET A 180 -2.84 30.74 -22.79
N LEU A 181 -1.50 30.89 -22.75
CA LEU A 181 -0.80 31.99 -23.40
C LEU A 181 -0.97 31.92 -24.92
N ALA A 182 -0.79 30.73 -25.52
CA ALA A 182 -1.00 30.52 -26.95
C ALA A 182 -2.45 30.82 -27.37
N SER A 183 -3.45 30.37 -26.60
CA SER A 183 -4.85 30.69 -26.86
C SER A 183 -5.13 32.19 -26.78
N ARG A 184 -4.54 32.89 -25.81
CA ARG A 184 -4.68 34.34 -25.67
C ARG A 184 -4.11 35.08 -26.88
N GLU A 185 -2.91 34.72 -27.32
CA GLU A 185 -2.30 35.34 -28.50
C GLU A 185 -3.10 35.03 -29.78
N GLN A 186 -3.64 33.82 -29.93
CA GLN A 186 -4.53 33.50 -31.05
C GLN A 186 -5.81 34.35 -31.07
N ILE A 187 -6.44 34.57 -29.91
CA ILE A 187 -7.63 35.42 -29.80
C ILE A 187 -7.27 36.87 -30.13
N ARG A 188 -6.14 37.36 -29.62
CA ARG A 188 -5.64 38.71 -29.91
C ARG A 188 -5.38 38.91 -31.40
N LEU A 189 -4.68 37.98 -32.06
CA LEU A 189 -4.42 38.02 -33.50
C LEU A 189 -5.72 38.04 -34.31
N ARG A 190 -6.74 37.26 -33.91
CA ARG A 190 -8.06 37.31 -34.56
C ARG A 190 -8.76 38.65 -34.38
N ALA A 191 -8.67 39.26 -33.20
CA ALA A 191 -9.25 40.57 -32.93
C ALA A 191 -8.51 41.70 -33.68
N ASP A 192 -7.18 41.64 -33.77
CA ASP A 192 -6.37 42.59 -34.53
C ASP A 192 -6.66 42.47 -36.04
N VAL A 193 -6.81 41.25 -36.57
CA VAL A 193 -7.25 41.04 -37.96
C VAL A 193 -8.68 41.54 -38.18
N SER A 194 -9.63 41.27 -37.29
CA SER A 194 -11.00 41.77 -37.47
C SER A 194 -11.06 43.30 -37.45
N SER A 195 -10.27 43.97 -36.60
CA SER A 195 -10.23 45.43 -36.51
C SER A 195 -9.50 46.11 -37.68
N GLN A 196 -8.52 45.45 -38.31
CA GLN A 196 -7.85 45.96 -39.53
C GLN A 196 -8.64 45.67 -40.82
N THR A 197 -9.58 44.73 -40.79
CA THR A 197 -10.40 44.36 -41.96
C THR A 197 -11.73 45.13 -42.04
N ASP A 198 -11.93 46.16 -41.20
CA ASP A 198 -13.13 47.04 -41.21
C ASP A 198 -13.17 48.03 -42.40
N GLU A 199 -12.29 47.88 -43.39
CA GLU A 199 -12.41 48.52 -44.71
C GLU A 199 -12.21 47.48 -45.84
N VAL A 200 -13.07 46.47 -45.93
CA VAL A 200 -13.09 45.57 -47.10
C VAL A 200 -14.50 45.27 -47.58
N GLN A 201 -14.75 45.63 -48.83
CA GLN A 201 -15.92 45.30 -49.63
C GLN A 201 -16.24 43.80 -49.55
N PHE A 202 -17.47 43.48 -49.17
CA PHE A 202 -18.02 42.14 -49.24
C PHE A 202 -18.05 41.67 -50.71
N ARG A 203 -17.08 40.83 -51.11
CA ARG A 203 -17.31 39.87 -52.19
C ARG A 203 -17.68 38.55 -51.55
N THR A 204 -18.94 38.17 -51.69
CA THR A 204 -19.49 36.88 -51.27
C THR A 204 -18.75 35.76 -52.00
N VAL A 205 -17.92 34.99 -51.28
CA VAL A 205 -17.19 33.84 -51.84
C VAL A 205 -17.94 32.53 -51.59
N ASP A 206 -18.83 32.45 -50.59
CA ASP A 206 -19.71 31.29 -50.46
C ASP A 206 -20.97 31.66 -49.65
N PRO A 207 -22.17 31.64 -50.24
CA PRO A 207 -23.41 31.89 -49.51
C PRO A 207 -23.66 30.76 -48.49
N PRO A 208 -24.26 31.05 -47.32
CA PRO A 208 -24.61 30.02 -46.35
C PRO A 208 -25.57 29.02 -46.99
N THR A 209 -25.11 27.78 -47.18
CA THR A 209 -25.97 26.69 -47.64
C THR A 209 -26.95 26.35 -46.54
N LEU A 210 -28.23 26.65 -46.76
CA LEU A 210 -29.32 26.09 -45.99
C LEU A 210 -29.23 24.56 -46.09
N PRO A 211 -29.24 23.81 -44.97
CA PRO A 211 -29.20 22.37 -45.04
C PRO A 211 -30.40 21.85 -45.84
N ALA A 212 -30.13 21.15 -46.94
CA ALA A 212 -31.12 20.57 -47.85
C ALA A 212 -32.02 19.50 -47.19
N ALA A 213 -31.70 19.09 -45.96
CA ALA A 213 -32.46 18.14 -45.17
C ALA A 213 -32.81 18.72 -43.79
N PRO A 214 -34.07 18.62 -43.33
CA PRO A 214 -34.47 19.09 -42.00
C PRO A 214 -33.73 18.31 -40.91
N ILE A 215 -33.08 19.03 -39.99
CA ILE A 215 -32.28 18.52 -38.85
C ILE A 215 -33.18 18.02 -37.68
N ALA A 216 -34.48 17.83 -37.93
CA ALA A 216 -35.48 17.43 -36.94
C ALA A 216 -36.41 16.37 -37.57
N PRO A 217 -37.00 15.45 -36.76
CA PRO A 217 -37.47 14.14 -37.20
C PRO A 217 -38.42 14.19 -38.40
N ASN A 218 -38.40 13.13 -39.22
CA ASN A 218 -39.19 12.99 -40.46
C ASN A 218 -40.63 13.47 -40.27
N ARG A 219 -40.93 14.69 -40.75
CA ARG A 219 -42.24 15.35 -40.57
C ARG A 219 -43.40 14.53 -41.14
N SER A 220 -43.14 13.73 -42.18
CA SER A 220 -44.10 12.79 -42.76
C SER A 220 -44.45 11.65 -41.79
N LEU A 221 -43.45 11.12 -41.07
CA LEU A 221 -43.63 10.05 -40.08
C LEU A 221 -44.49 10.54 -38.90
N LEU A 222 -44.22 11.74 -38.39
CA LEU A 222 -45.00 12.32 -37.29
C LEU A 222 -46.48 12.49 -37.70
N ASN A 223 -46.72 13.03 -38.90
CA ASN A 223 -48.08 13.20 -39.42
C ASN A 223 -48.83 11.86 -39.59
N THR A 224 -48.15 10.82 -40.09
CA THR A 224 -48.75 9.47 -40.17
C THR A 224 -49.10 8.92 -38.79
N ILE A 225 -48.21 9.07 -37.81
CA ILE A 225 -48.43 8.57 -36.45
C ILE A 225 -49.61 9.27 -35.80
N VAL A 226 -49.71 10.60 -35.90
CA VAL A 226 -50.83 11.37 -35.34
C VAL A 226 -52.16 11.00 -35.98
N LEU A 227 -52.19 10.79 -37.30
CA LEU A 227 -53.40 10.34 -37.99
C LEU A 227 -53.87 8.97 -37.50
N LEU A 228 -52.96 7.99 -37.44
CA LEU A 228 -53.28 6.65 -36.95
C LEU A 228 -53.68 6.67 -35.47
N ALA A 229 -52.99 7.44 -34.64
CA ALA A 229 -53.31 7.59 -33.23
C ALA A 229 -54.70 8.23 -33.03
N GLY A 230 -55.05 9.25 -33.81
CA GLY A 230 -56.36 9.89 -33.77
C GLY A 230 -57.50 8.94 -34.19
N LEU A 231 -57.32 8.22 -35.30
CA LEU A 231 -58.29 7.21 -35.74
C LEU A 231 -58.43 6.07 -34.73
N GLY A 232 -57.31 5.57 -34.20
CA GLY A 232 -57.29 4.53 -33.18
C GLY A 232 -57.98 4.97 -31.90
N THR A 233 -57.72 6.19 -31.44
CA THR A 233 -58.37 6.76 -30.25
C THR A 233 -59.87 6.94 -30.49
N GLY A 234 -60.29 7.42 -31.66
CA GLY A 234 -61.70 7.56 -32.00
C GLY A 234 -62.44 6.22 -32.01
N LEU A 235 -61.83 5.18 -32.60
CA LEU A 235 -62.38 3.82 -32.59
C LEU A 235 -62.43 3.24 -31.18
N ALA A 236 -61.38 3.42 -30.38
CA ALA A 236 -61.33 2.95 -29.00
C ALA A 236 -62.42 3.62 -28.15
N VAL A 237 -62.61 4.93 -28.27
CA VAL A 237 -63.67 5.66 -27.57
C VAL A 237 -65.05 5.22 -28.05
N ALA A 238 -65.26 5.04 -29.36
CA ALA A 238 -66.53 4.55 -29.90
C ALA A 238 -66.85 3.13 -29.42
N PHE A 239 -65.85 2.25 -29.38
CA PHE A 239 -65.99 0.89 -28.85
C PHE A 239 -66.34 0.92 -27.35
N LEU A 240 -65.64 1.72 -26.55
CA LEU A 240 -65.89 1.85 -25.13
C LEU A 240 -67.28 2.46 -24.85
N ALA A 241 -67.66 3.48 -25.61
CA ALA A 241 -69.00 4.06 -25.55
C ALA A 241 -70.08 3.04 -25.95
N SER A 242 -69.83 2.21 -26.98
CA SER A 242 -70.75 1.14 -27.37
C SER A 242 -70.88 0.08 -26.29
N GLN A 243 -69.81 -0.22 -25.55
CA GLN A 243 -69.85 -1.20 -24.46
C GLN A 243 -70.60 -0.68 -23.24
N LEU A 244 -70.56 0.64 -23.00
CA LEU A 244 -71.27 1.31 -21.90
C LEU A 244 -72.76 1.53 -22.20
N HIS A 245 -73.20 1.39 -23.46
CA HIS A 245 -74.63 1.39 -23.81
C HIS A 245 -75.17 -0.05 -23.80
N PRO A 246 -76.00 -0.44 -22.82
CA PRO A 246 -76.63 -1.75 -22.81
C PRO A 246 -77.72 -1.81 -23.88
N THR A 247 -77.35 -2.16 -25.11
CA THR A 247 -78.31 -2.36 -26.21
C THR A 247 -78.19 -3.80 -26.71
N TYR A 248 -79.26 -4.58 -26.52
CA TYR A 248 -79.35 -5.94 -27.04
C TYR A 248 -79.83 -5.89 -28.51
N ILE A 249 -78.93 -6.22 -29.43
CA ILE A 249 -79.18 -6.14 -30.88
C ILE A 249 -79.98 -7.35 -31.40
N THR A 250 -79.98 -8.46 -30.66
CA THR A 250 -80.56 -9.74 -31.10
C THR A 250 -81.37 -10.37 -29.97
N GLU A 251 -82.55 -10.90 -30.33
CA GLU A 251 -83.46 -11.59 -29.41
C GLU A 251 -82.78 -12.73 -28.64
N ASP A 252 -81.92 -13.50 -29.31
CA ASP A 252 -81.14 -14.59 -28.70
C ASP A 252 -80.22 -14.09 -27.56
N ARG A 253 -79.56 -12.95 -27.75
CA ARG A 253 -78.64 -12.38 -26.73
C ARG A 253 -79.40 -11.88 -25.50
N LEU A 254 -80.63 -11.39 -25.67
CA LEU A 254 -81.48 -10.99 -24.55
C LEU A 254 -81.95 -12.23 -23.76
N ALA A 255 -82.33 -13.31 -24.46
CA ALA A 255 -82.76 -14.55 -23.84
C ALA A 255 -81.63 -15.23 -23.03
N GLU A 256 -80.42 -15.26 -23.59
CA GLU A 256 -79.24 -15.87 -22.96
C GLU A 256 -78.79 -15.12 -21.68
N ASP A 257 -78.76 -13.79 -21.70
CA ASP A 257 -78.24 -12.99 -20.58
C ASP A 257 -79.28 -12.82 -19.46
N THR A 258 -80.58 -12.83 -19.78
CA THR A 258 -81.67 -12.69 -18.80
C THR A 258 -82.26 -14.02 -18.33
N GLY A 259 -82.00 -15.13 -19.02
CA GLY A 259 -82.54 -16.46 -18.71
C GLY A 259 -84.05 -16.61 -18.91
N LEU A 260 -84.69 -15.64 -19.58
CA LEU A 260 -86.13 -15.60 -19.82
C LEU A 260 -86.44 -15.88 -21.32
N PRO A 261 -87.47 -16.69 -21.63
CA PRO A 261 -87.85 -16.94 -23.01
C PRO A 261 -88.44 -15.68 -23.66
N VAL A 262 -87.88 -15.27 -24.82
CA VAL A 262 -88.36 -14.11 -25.59
C VAL A 262 -89.66 -14.50 -26.29
N LEU A 263 -90.76 -13.80 -25.96
CA LEU A 263 -92.12 -14.09 -26.45
C LEU A 263 -92.39 -13.55 -27.86
N GLY A 264 -91.50 -12.70 -28.39
CA GLY A 264 -91.59 -12.13 -29.73
C GLY A 264 -90.83 -10.80 -29.83
N SER A 265 -90.36 -10.47 -31.03
CA SER A 265 -89.73 -9.20 -31.34
C SER A 265 -90.67 -8.31 -32.16
N VAL A 266 -90.70 -7.01 -31.86
CA VAL A 266 -91.42 -6.01 -32.66
C VAL A 266 -90.38 -5.25 -33.47
N ALA A 267 -90.38 -5.45 -34.79
CA ALA A 267 -89.52 -4.69 -35.67
C ALA A 267 -89.95 -3.22 -35.68
N GLU A 268 -89.01 -2.32 -35.42
CA GLU A 268 -89.26 -0.89 -35.56
C GLU A 268 -89.52 -0.55 -37.03
N VAL A 269 -90.75 -0.10 -37.33
CA VAL A 269 -91.11 0.39 -38.67
C VAL A 269 -90.63 1.81 -38.80
N GLU A 270 -89.38 1.98 -39.23
CA GLU A 270 -88.80 3.31 -39.41
C GLU A 270 -89.62 4.15 -40.39
N GLN A 271 -90.09 5.30 -39.93
CA GLN A 271 -90.72 6.31 -40.78
C GLN A 271 -89.73 6.81 -41.84
N PRO A 272 -90.19 7.13 -43.07
CA PRO A 272 -89.30 7.59 -44.15
C PRO A 272 -88.51 8.87 -43.79
N GLU A 273 -88.99 9.68 -42.85
CA GLU A 273 -88.31 10.87 -42.34
C GLU A 273 -87.11 10.51 -41.44
N ALA A 274 -87.26 9.54 -40.52
CA ALA A 274 -86.18 9.04 -39.68
C ALA A 274 -85.05 8.40 -40.51
N ARG A 275 -85.42 7.68 -41.58
CA ARG A 275 -84.46 7.12 -42.57
C ARG A 275 -83.69 8.20 -43.32
N ALA A 276 -84.32 9.35 -43.60
CA ALA A 276 -83.64 10.45 -44.25
C ALA A 276 -82.64 11.14 -43.31
N GLU A 277 -82.96 11.22 -42.02
CA GLU A 277 -82.11 11.83 -41.00
C GLU A 277 -80.88 10.98 -40.68
N SER A 278 -81.03 9.66 -40.52
CA SER A 278 -79.89 8.75 -40.33
C SER A 278 -78.92 8.78 -41.53
N ARG A 279 -79.46 8.87 -42.76
CA ARG A 279 -78.64 9.04 -43.98
C ARG A 279 -77.90 10.37 -44.02
N LYS A 280 -78.43 11.45 -43.43
CA LYS A 280 -77.70 12.73 -43.34
C LYS A 280 -76.47 12.56 -42.46
N TRP A 281 -76.59 11.94 -41.29
CA TRP A 281 -75.44 11.71 -40.40
C TRP A 281 -74.38 10.81 -41.02
N VAL A 282 -74.78 9.75 -41.73
CA VAL A 282 -73.82 8.90 -42.47
C VAL A 282 -73.11 9.69 -43.57
N ARG A 283 -73.81 10.55 -44.32
CA ARG A 283 -73.18 11.42 -45.33
C ARG A 283 -72.25 12.46 -44.71
N VAL A 284 -72.64 13.07 -43.59
CA VAL A 284 -71.79 14.03 -42.86
C VAL A 284 -70.53 13.34 -42.34
N PHE A 285 -70.66 12.15 -41.76
CA PHE A 285 -69.51 11.35 -41.32
C PHE A 285 -68.59 10.98 -42.48
N ALA A 286 -69.16 10.53 -43.61
CA ALA A 286 -68.39 10.24 -44.82
C ALA A 286 -67.68 11.49 -45.37
N ALA A 287 -68.35 12.64 -45.38
CA ALA A 287 -67.77 13.92 -45.82
C ALA A 287 -66.63 14.38 -44.90
N LEU A 288 -66.79 14.24 -43.58
CA LEU A 288 -65.73 14.55 -42.61
C LEU A 288 -64.53 13.61 -42.74
N GLY A 289 -64.76 12.31 -42.94
CA GLY A 289 -63.70 11.33 -43.18
C GLY A 289 -62.91 11.62 -44.47
N LEU A 290 -63.61 11.93 -45.56
CA LEU A 290 -62.98 12.36 -46.81
C LEU A 290 -62.23 13.69 -46.66
N GLY A 291 -62.79 14.65 -45.91
CA GLY A 291 -62.14 15.92 -45.61
C GLY A 291 -60.84 15.73 -44.83
N LEU A 292 -60.84 14.87 -43.80
CA LEU A 292 -59.66 14.53 -43.02
C LEU A 292 -58.57 13.88 -43.89
N GLY A 293 -58.95 12.93 -44.75
CA GLY A 293 -58.03 12.31 -45.73
C GLY A 293 -57.48 13.32 -46.74
N GLY A 294 -58.31 14.24 -47.21
CA GLY A 294 -57.92 15.33 -48.11
C GLY A 294 -56.91 16.30 -47.49
N VAL A 295 -57.12 16.71 -46.23
CA VAL A 295 -56.16 17.55 -45.48
C VAL A 295 -54.84 16.82 -45.28
N TYR A 296 -54.88 15.52 -44.94
CA TYR A 296 -53.66 14.71 -44.83
C TYR A 296 -52.90 14.62 -46.17
N ALA A 297 -53.60 14.37 -47.28
CA ALA A 297 -53.00 14.33 -48.62
C ALA A 297 -52.40 15.68 -49.03
N LEU A 298 -53.08 16.79 -48.73
CA LEU A 298 -52.58 18.16 -48.96
C LEU A 298 -51.29 18.43 -48.17
N LEU A 299 -51.24 18.04 -46.90
CA LEU A 299 -50.05 18.21 -46.06
C LEU A 299 -48.88 17.36 -46.58
N LEU A 300 -49.14 16.14 -47.05
CA LEU A 300 -48.11 15.27 -47.64
C LEU A 300 -47.61 15.85 -48.97
N MET A 301 -48.50 16.41 -49.80
CA MET A 301 -48.15 17.08 -51.05
C MET A 301 -47.30 18.34 -50.81
N LEU A 302 -47.64 19.16 -49.82
CA LEU A 302 -46.84 20.33 -49.42
C LEU A 302 -45.46 19.93 -48.90
N GLN A 303 -45.36 18.81 -48.17
CA GLN A 303 -44.08 18.29 -47.70
C GLN A 303 -43.22 17.72 -48.83
N LEU A 304 -43.82 17.00 -49.79
CA LEU A 304 -43.13 16.50 -50.98
C LEU A 304 -42.65 17.67 -51.86
N ALA A 305 -43.46 18.69 -52.05
CA ALA A 305 -43.10 19.91 -52.78
C ALA A 305 -41.96 20.69 -52.10
N GLY A 306 -42.00 20.80 -50.77
CA GLY A 306 -40.91 21.37 -49.99
C GLY A 306 -39.62 20.54 -50.06
N ARG A 307 -39.73 19.22 -50.19
CA ARG A 307 -38.59 18.31 -50.37
C ARG A 307 -38.00 18.40 -51.79
N SER A 308 -38.82 18.57 -52.83
CA SER A 308 -38.32 18.78 -54.20
C SER A 308 -37.68 20.15 -54.40
N ALA A 309 -38.18 21.19 -53.73
CA ALA A 309 -37.59 22.53 -53.76
C ALA A 309 -36.26 22.66 -52.99
N ALA A 310 -35.96 21.71 -52.10
CA ALA A 310 -34.69 21.64 -51.36
C ALA A 310 -33.61 20.78 -52.05
N VAL A 311 -33.96 20.06 -53.13
CA VAL A 311 -33.07 19.14 -53.86
C VAL A 311 -32.64 19.70 -55.22
N ALA A 312 -33.21 20.84 -55.65
CA ALA A 312 -32.81 21.60 -56.84
C ALA A 312 -32.02 22.85 -56.44
#